data_AF-A0A1S9CVB2-F1
#
_entry.id   AF-A0A1S9CVB2-F1
#
_cell.length_a   1.000
_cell.length_b   1.000
_cell.length_c   1.000
_cell.angle_alpha   90.00
_cell.angle_beta   90.00
_cell.angle_gamma   90.00
#
_symmetry.space_group_name_H-M   'P 1'
#
loop_
_entity.id
_entity.type
_entity.pdbx_description
1 polymer ?
#
loop_
_entity_poly.entity_id
_entity_poly.type
_entity_poly.pdbx_seq_one_letter_code
_entity_poly.pdbx_strand_id
1 'polypeptide(L)'
;MNNIFNILDTFDTELIINYISMLEQVKMKTIGKAYSTKIRKKTGKFINHVGNVFGNPSIVTIQEPQTIEDFITNSQNELRSLDRTELNIRLRETLDSFDLPTDTDEELSIKVIAEVAYFLKIDDFTTTGQKAERIFANFLEKTIDINKLTNGETKKFTITAGFPALLLSPLSATGLPAYVVLAGGNTIWQLRQRNINIRNEIMGMIICEVVQANGGIFTMPYEQLPSYNPDTAEDRDKLLTEFFELVENKQVLEGDNEHYTVAMEEKLEEIANCEAEIDEAKSTSIAAEREIKSLERKYNRETTSQTQLERQLSRLSGDEEQVSLERDKLQTAYDEQCERINEISDKLTENENIIIEAMDIISEKSDQLQTLIDEKEALEKSCPSSQLNETGDKISEISNSRHSTLTDSWANSFGNLEFSDDFISYSLGLCIEDLLEIEKILAEINLIDDGEVISCGTIVENDNEYEHIKFRLNQKPLKLLYSINTKVTIEMILIK
;
A
#
# COMPACT_ATOMS: atom_id res chain seq x y z
N MET A 1 -19.87 -13.75 9.69
CA MET A 1 -19.82 -13.60 8.21
C MET A 1 -21.03 -14.31 7.63
N ASN A 2 -21.41 -14.16 6.35
CA ASN A 2 -22.38 -15.09 5.78
C ASN A 2 -21.81 -16.52 5.87
N ASN A 3 -22.57 -17.43 6.44
CA ASN A 3 -22.19 -18.82 6.65
C ASN A 3 -23.12 -19.71 5.83
N ILE A 4 -22.53 -20.69 5.12
CA ILE A 4 -23.26 -21.70 4.34
C ILE A 4 -24.39 -22.35 5.16
N PHE A 5 -24.14 -22.73 6.40
CA PHE A 5 -25.09 -23.48 7.22
C PHE A 5 -26.31 -22.64 7.62
N ASN A 6 -26.12 -21.36 7.96
CA ASN A 6 -27.22 -20.44 8.28
C ASN A 6 -28.20 -20.27 7.10
N ILE A 7 -27.68 -20.25 5.87
CA ILE A 7 -28.52 -20.12 4.67
C ILE A 7 -29.16 -21.46 4.32
N LEU A 8 -28.42 -22.58 4.44
CA LEU A 8 -28.95 -23.92 4.19
C LEU A 8 -30.14 -24.28 5.09
N ASP A 9 -30.22 -23.73 6.30
CA ASP A 9 -31.37 -23.88 7.19
C ASP A 9 -32.69 -23.35 6.61
N THR A 10 -32.61 -22.43 5.65
CA THR A 10 -33.80 -21.93 4.93
C THR A 10 -34.24 -22.85 3.78
N PHE A 11 -33.45 -23.87 3.43
CA PHE A 11 -33.71 -24.73 2.28
C PHE A 11 -34.67 -25.87 2.61
N ASP A 12 -35.41 -26.32 1.60
CA ASP A 12 -36.29 -27.48 1.70
C ASP A 12 -35.52 -28.74 2.15
N THR A 13 -36.19 -29.56 2.95
CA THR A 13 -35.65 -30.80 3.52
C THR A 13 -35.26 -31.79 2.43
N GLU A 14 -36.05 -31.91 1.36
CA GLU A 14 -35.72 -32.80 0.24
C GLU A 14 -34.42 -32.37 -0.48
N LEU A 15 -34.14 -31.06 -0.58
CA LEU A 15 -32.91 -30.56 -1.17
C LEU A 15 -31.68 -30.95 -0.33
N ILE A 16 -31.81 -30.90 0.99
CA ILE A 16 -30.74 -31.24 1.93
C ILE A 16 -30.50 -32.75 1.94
N ILE A 17 -31.56 -33.57 1.89
CA ILE A 17 -31.47 -35.02 1.67
C ILE A 17 -30.72 -35.35 0.36
N ASN A 18 -30.96 -34.58 -0.71
CA ASN A 18 -30.24 -34.77 -1.98
C ASN A 18 -28.74 -34.48 -1.83
N TYR A 19 -28.34 -33.40 -1.16
CA TYR A 19 -26.92 -33.11 -0.96
C TYR A 19 -26.21 -34.16 -0.10
N ILE A 20 -26.80 -34.56 1.03
CA ILE A 20 -26.24 -35.58 1.91
C ILE A 20 -26.07 -36.90 1.14
N SER A 21 -27.13 -37.37 0.46
CA SER A 21 -27.08 -38.63 -0.28
C SER A 21 -26.04 -38.60 -1.40
N MET A 22 -25.92 -37.50 -2.16
CA MET A 22 -24.87 -37.37 -3.16
C MET A 22 -23.47 -37.41 -2.53
N LEU A 23 -23.21 -36.62 -1.48
CA LEU A 23 -21.90 -36.55 -0.82
C LEU A 23 -21.49 -37.90 -0.18
N GLU A 24 -22.42 -38.60 0.46
CA GLU A 24 -22.15 -39.91 1.08
C GLU A 24 -21.80 -40.99 0.05
N GLN A 25 -22.48 -40.99 -1.10
CA GLN A 25 -22.32 -42.03 -2.12
C GLN A 25 -21.12 -41.80 -3.05
N VAL A 26 -20.50 -40.62 -3.03
CA VAL A 26 -19.28 -40.28 -3.80
C VAL A 26 -18.01 -40.90 -3.19
N LYS A 27 -18.10 -41.56 -2.02
CA LYS A 27 -16.98 -42.30 -1.42
C LYS A 27 -16.51 -43.43 -2.36
N MET A 28 -15.18 -43.52 -2.59
CA MET A 28 -14.52 -44.55 -3.45
C MET A 28 -15.01 -45.99 -3.20
N LYS A 29 -15.39 -46.32 -1.96
CA LYS A 29 -15.94 -47.63 -1.57
C LYS A 29 -17.31 -47.92 -2.21
N THR A 30 -18.16 -46.93 -2.40
CA THR A 30 -19.50 -47.06 -3.01
C THR A 30 -19.40 -47.16 -4.53
N ILE A 31 -18.56 -46.33 -5.15
CA ILE A 31 -18.24 -46.42 -6.58
C ILE A 31 -17.64 -47.80 -6.88
N GLY A 32 -16.67 -48.25 -6.07
CA GLY A 32 -16.09 -49.60 -6.16
C GLY A 32 -17.12 -50.73 -6.01
N LYS A 33 -18.08 -50.62 -5.08
CA LYS A 33 -19.18 -51.58 -4.90
C LYS A 33 -20.06 -51.67 -6.15
N ALA A 34 -20.50 -50.55 -6.74
CA ALA A 34 -21.31 -50.50 -7.95
C ALA A 34 -20.61 -51.12 -9.18
N TYR A 35 -19.29 -50.98 -9.28
CA TYR A 35 -18.52 -51.67 -10.33
C TYR A 35 -18.33 -53.16 -10.02
N SER A 36 -18.08 -53.52 -8.75
CA SER A 36 -17.90 -54.92 -8.35
C SER A 36 -19.16 -55.76 -8.60
N THR A 37 -20.35 -55.19 -8.41
CA THR A 37 -21.64 -55.85 -8.71
C THR A 37 -21.86 -55.98 -10.23
N LYS A 38 -21.49 -54.99 -11.04
CA LYS A 38 -21.49 -55.11 -12.52
C LYS A 38 -20.52 -56.19 -13.02
N ILE A 39 -19.32 -56.28 -12.44
CA ILE A 39 -18.35 -57.33 -12.77
C ILE A 39 -18.87 -58.69 -12.32
N ARG A 40 -19.42 -58.83 -11.10
CA ARG A 40 -20.07 -60.06 -10.63
C ARG A 40 -21.22 -60.50 -11.52
N LYS A 41 -22.02 -59.58 -12.08
CA LYS A 41 -23.05 -59.89 -13.10
C LYS A 41 -22.42 -60.42 -14.39
N LYS A 42 -21.37 -59.77 -14.91
CA LYS A 42 -20.68 -60.23 -16.14
C LYS A 42 -20.04 -61.60 -15.93
N THR A 43 -19.35 -61.81 -14.81
CA THR A 43 -18.74 -63.09 -14.44
C THR A 43 -19.78 -64.17 -14.17
N GLY A 44 -20.87 -63.86 -13.46
CA GLY A 44 -21.99 -64.79 -13.24
C GLY A 44 -22.72 -65.16 -14.53
N LYS A 45 -22.93 -64.21 -15.45
CA LYS A 45 -23.46 -64.48 -16.80
C LYS A 45 -22.50 -65.34 -17.63
N PHE A 46 -21.20 -65.08 -17.53
CA PHE A 46 -20.17 -65.87 -18.22
C PHE A 46 -20.08 -67.30 -17.65
N ILE A 47 -20.09 -67.46 -16.33
CA ILE A 47 -20.12 -68.77 -15.66
C ILE A 47 -21.39 -69.54 -16.01
N ASN A 48 -22.56 -68.90 -16.00
CA ASN A 48 -23.82 -69.53 -16.41
C ASN A 48 -23.82 -69.87 -17.91
N HIS A 49 -23.19 -69.06 -18.76
CA HIS A 49 -23.05 -69.32 -20.20
C HIS A 49 -22.09 -70.49 -20.49
N VAL A 50 -20.92 -70.51 -19.86
CA VAL A 50 -19.93 -71.60 -19.97
C VAL A 50 -20.51 -72.89 -19.37
N GLY A 51 -21.18 -72.84 -18.22
CA GLY A 51 -21.85 -74.00 -17.62
C GLY A 51 -22.96 -74.58 -18.50
N ASN A 52 -23.72 -73.74 -19.21
CA ASN A 52 -24.72 -74.18 -20.18
C ASN A 52 -24.10 -74.81 -21.44
N VAL A 53 -22.94 -74.34 -21.89
CA VAL A 53 -22.23 -74.89 -23.07
C VAL A 53 -21.56 -76.24 -22.76
N PHE A 54 -21.06 -76.44 -21.52
CA PHE A 54 -20.39 -77.68 -21.10
C PHE A 54 -21.29 -78.65 -20.31
N GLY A 55 -22.62 -78.45 -20.34
CA GLY A 55 -23.60 -79.43 -19.84
C GLY A 55 -23.72 -79.53 -18.32
N ASN A 56 -23.25 -78.53 -17.57
CA ASN A 56 -23.39 -78.51 -16.10
C ASN A 56 -23.87 -77.12 -15.64
N PRO A 57 -25.20 -76.89 -15.55
CA PRO A 57 -25.77 -75.59 -15.25
C PRO A 57 -25.58 -75.27 -13.76
N SER A 58 -24.41 -74.76 -13.40
CA SER A 58 -24.24 -74.06 -12.14
C SER A 58 -25.03 -72.76 -12.26
N ILE A 59 -26.28 -72.71 -11.80
CA ILE A 59 -27.07 -71.48 -11.79
C ILE A 59 -26.55 -70.59 -10.66
N VAL A 60 -25.59 -69.74 -10.97
CA VAL A 60 -25.23 -68.66 -10.06
C VAL A 60 -26.40 -67.67 -10.05
N THR A 61 -27.01 -67.45 -8.88
CA THR A 61 -28.05 -66.43 -8.71
C THR A 61 -27.45 -65.05 -8.95
N ILE A 62 -27.79 -64.46 -10.09
CA ILE A 62 -27.31 -63.14 -10.47
C ILE A 62 -28.19 -62.11 -9.76
N GLN A 63 -27.68 -61.48 -8.70
CA GLN A 63 -28.30 -60.26 -8.17
C GLN A 63 -28.22 -59.15 -9.22
N GLU A 64 -29.28 -58.33 -9.34
CA GLU A 64 -29.23 -57.17 -10.20
C GLU A 64 -28.18 -56.17 -9.69
N PRO A 65 -27.32 -55.63 -10.57
CA PRO A 65 -26.25 -54.76 -10.14
C PRO A 65 -26.88 -53.43 -9.75
N GLN A 66 -26.78 -53.07 -8.48
CA GLN A 66 -27.11 -51.73 -8.03
C GLN A 66 -26.21 -50.71 -8.73
N THR A 67 -26.84 -49.72 -9.33
CA THR A 67 -26.23 -48.56 -9.96
C THR A 67 -25.93 -47.48 -8.91
N ILE A 68 -25.16 -46.45 -9.28
CA ILE A 68 -24.86 -45.33 -8.35
C ILE A 68 -26.16 -44.62 -7.98
N GLU A 69 -27.09 -44.54 -8.92
CA GLU A 69 -28.42 -43.99 -8.77
C GLU A 69 -29.27 -44.79 -7.77
N ASP A 70 -29.15 -46.12 -7.76
CA ASP A 70 -29.82 -46.96 -6.77
C ASP A 70 -29.24 -46.73 -5.37
N PHE A 71 -27.92 -46.52 -5.25
CA PHE A 71 -27.28 -46.19 -3.97
C PHE A 71 -27.72 -44.82 -3.44
N ILE A 72 -27.81 -43.81 -4.32
CA ILE A 72 -28.32 -42.47 -3.95
C ILE A 72 -29.78 -42.57 -3.51
N THR A 73 -30.64 -43.28 -4.28
CA THR A 73 -32.06 -43.43 -3.95
C THR A 73 -32.28 -44.17 -2.63
N ASN A 74 -31.49 -45.20 -2.35
CA ASN A 74 -31.55 -45.91 -1.07
C ASN A 74 -31.14 -45.01 0.10
N SER A 75 -30.05 -44.26 -0.05
CA SER A 75 -29.61 -43.27 0.94
C SER A 75 -30.66 -42.17 1.17
N GLN A 76 -31.30 -41.66 0.11
CA GLN A 76 -32.42 -40.71 0.25
C GLN A 76 -33.58 -41.30 1.06
N ASN A 77 -33.96 -42.56 0.81
CA ASN A 77 -35.04 -43.21 1.55
C ASN A 77 -34.69 -43.44 3.04
N GLU A 78 -33.42 -43.72 3.35
CA GLU A 78 -32.92 -43.80 4.73
C GLU A 78 -32.98 -42.42 5.41
N LEU A 79 -32.51 -41.37 4.73
CA LEU A 79 -32.47 -40.01 5.25
C LEU A 79 -33.86 -39.38 5.45
N ARG A 80 -34.88 -39.77 4.67
CA ARG A 80 -36.27 -39.31 4.85
C ARG A 80 -36.89 -39.68 6.20
N SER A 81 -36.28 -40.62 6.93
CA SER A 81 -36.72 -40.98 8.28
C SER A 81 -36.18 -40.07 9.38
N LEU A 82 -35.19 -39.23 9.05
CA LEU A 82 -34.56 -38.29 9.99
C LEU A 82 -35.31 -36.96 10.03
N ASP A 83 -35.25 -36.30 11.17
CA ASP A 83 -35.76 -34.93 11.28
C ASP A 83 -34.75 -33.88 10.75
N ARG A 84 -35.18 -32.61 10.71
CA ARG A 84 -34.34 -31.55 10.15
C ARG A 84 -33.04 -31.34 10.92
N THR A 85 -33.07 -31.43 12.24
CA THR A 85 -31.89 -31.23 13.09
C THR A 85 -30.89 -32.36 12.89
N GLU A 86 -31.38 -33.60 12.83
CA GLU A 86 -30.57 -34.78 12.53
C GLU A 86 -29.95 -34.70 11.13
N LEU A 87 -30.71 -34.22 10.13
CA LEU A 87 -30.20 -34.01 8.77
C LEU A 87 -29.10 -32.93 8.72
N ASN A 88 -29.24 -31.83 9.46
CA ASN A 88 -28.21 -30.79 9.54
C ASN A 88 -26.91 -31.33 10.17
N ILE A 89 -27.02 -32.07 11.28
CA ILE A 89 -25.86 -32.74 11.90
C ILE A 89 -25.21 -33.70 10.90
N ARG A 90 -26.01 -34.49 10.18
CA ARG A 90 -25.52 -35.44 9.19
C ARG A 90 -24.83 -34.75 8.01
N LEU A 91 -25.35 -33.63 7.54
CA LEU A 91 -24.73 -32.82 6.51
C LEU A 91 -23.39 -32.25 6.97
N ARG A 92 -23.35 -31.70 8.20
CA ARG A 92 -22.12 -31.22 8.84
C ARG A 92 -21.07 -32.32 8.89
N GLU A 93 -21.38 -33.49 9.48
CA GLU A 93 -20.47 -34.64 9.55
C GLU A 93 -19.96 -35.09 8.17
N THR A 94 -20.83 -35.04 7.17
CA THR A 94 -20.50 -35.47 5.81
C THR A 94 -19.51 -34.50 5.17
N LEU A 95 -19.72 -33.20 5.34
CA LEU A 95 -18.81 -32.15 4.88
C LEU A 95 -17.51 -32.16 5.67
N ASP A 96 -17.57 -32.33 7.00
CA ASP A 96 -16.45 -32.30 7.96
C ASP A 96 -15.51 -33.51 7.89
N SER A 97 -15.78 -34.52 7.06
CA SER A 97 -14.89 -35.69 6.89
C SER A 97 -13.51 -35.41 6.25
N PHE A 98 -13.01 -34.18 6.38
CA PHE A 98 -11.61 -33.77 6.26
C PHE A 98 -10.84 -34.15 7.54
N ASP A 99 -9.52 -34.34 7.45
CA ASP A 99 -8.66 -34.89 8.51
C ASP A 99 -8.48 -34.00 9.77
N LEU A 100 -9.34 -33.00 10.01
CA LEU A 100 -9.37 -32.18 11.22
C LEU A 100 -10.83 -31.90 11.61
N PRO A 101 -11.28 -32.25 12.84
CA PRO A 101 -12.60 -31.88 13.31
C PRO A 101 -12.74 -30.35 13.32
N THR A 102 -13.84 -29.85 12.77
CA THR A 102 -14.22 -28.43 12.90
C THR A 102 -15.12 -28.23 14.10
N ASP A 103 -14.80 -27.22 14.91
CA ASP A 103 -15.55 -26.96 16.14
C ASP A 103 -16.81 -26.12 15.85
N THR A 104 -16.77 -25.26 14.82
CA THR A 104 -17.89 -24.35 14.46
C THR A 104 -18.34 -24.48 13.01
N ASP A 105 -19.60 -24.11 12.76
CA ASP A 105 -20.16 -24.07 11.41
C ASP A 105 -19.47 -23.00 10.54
N GLU A 106 -18.94 -21.93 11.14
CA GLU A 106 -18.20 -20.88 10.43
C GLU A 106 -16.87 -21.41 9.88
N GLU A 107 -16.12 -22.13 10.73
CA GLU A 107 -14.87 -22.78 10.36
C GLU A 107 -15.08 -23.79 9.22
N LEU A 108 -16.12 -24.62 9.33
CA LEU A 108 -16.44 -25.58 8.29
C LEU A 108 -16.88 -24.89 6.97
N SER A 109 -17.64 -23.80 7.06
CA SER A 109 -18.04 -23.01 5.88
C SER A 109 -16.81 -22.46 5.15
N ILE A 110 -15.86 -21.87 5.88
CA ILE A 110 -14.61 -21.34 5.33
C ILE A 110 -13.77 -22.46 4.68
N LYS A 111 -13.62 -23.61 5.34
CA LYS A 111 -12.90 -24.77 4.80
C LYS A 111 -13.53 -25.31 3.51
N VAL A 112 -14.85 -25.47 3.49
CA VAL A 112 -15.58 -25.96 2.29
C VAL A 112 -15.40 -24.99 1.12
N ILE A 113 -15.49 -23.68 1.35
CA ILE A 113 -15.26 -22.67 0.31
C ILE A 113 -13.82 -22.70 -0.18
N ALA A 114 -12.84 -22.77 0.73
CA ALA A 114 -11.43 -22.80 0.39
C ALA A 114 -11.06 -24.04 -0.45
N GLU A 115 -11.55 -25.22 -0.10
CA GLU A 115 -11.32 -26.47 -0.83
C GLU A 115 -11.88 -26.40 -2.26
N VAL A 116 -13.11 -25.90 -2.43
CA VAL A 116 -13.71 -25.74 -3.75
C VAL A 116 -12.99 -24.67 -4.57
N ALA A 117 -12.60 -23.55 -3.94
CA ALA A 117 -11.83 -22.50 -4.60
C ALA A 117 -10.47 -23.01 -5.10
N TYR A 118 -9.77 -23.81 -4.29
CA TYR A 118 -8.53 -24.48 -4.67
C TYR A 118 -8.75 -25.41 -5.88
N PHE A 119 -9.80 -26.24 -5.84
CA PHE A 119 -10.17 -27.11 -6.95
C PHE A 119 -10.45 -26.35 -8.26
N LEU A 120 -11.12 -25.20 -8.17
CA LEU A 120 -11.41 -24.35 -9.32
C LEU A 120 -10.26 -23.41 -9.72
N LYS A 121 -9.13 -23.44 -8.99
CA LYS A 121 -7.97 -22.55 -9.20
C LYS A 121 -8.34 -21.07 -9.12
N ILE A 122 -9.21 -20.71 -8.20
CA ILE A 122 -9.54 -19.31 -7.91
C ILE A 122 -8.32 -18.66 -7.22
N ASP A 123 -8.02 -17.42 -7.62
CA ASP A 123 -6.86 -16.65 -7.12
C ASP A 123 -6.82 -16.57 -5.58
N ASP A 124 -5.64 -16.78 -5.00
CA ASP A 124 -5.43 -16.80 -3.55
C ASP A 124 -5.61 -15.41 -2.90
N PHE A 125 -5.55 -14.33 -3.69
CA PHE A 125 -5.76 -12.95 -3.24
C PHE A 125 -7.24 -12.55 -3.28
N THR A 126 -8.09 -13.44 -2.78
CA THR A 126 -9.52 -13.20 -2.58
C THR A 126 -9.94 -13.66 -1.20
N THR A 127 -10.84 -12.90 -0.57
CA THR A 127 -11.44 -13.28 0.71
C THR A 127 -12.30 -14.53 0.56
N THR A 128 -12.70 -15.13 1.68
CA THR A 128 -13.61 -16.26 1.64
C THR A 128 -14.93 -15.89 0.99
N GLY A 129 -15.48 -14.71 1.28
CA GLY A 129 -16.72 -14.26 0.63
C GLY A 129 -16.58 -14.08 -0.88
N GLN A 130 -15.51 -13.42 -1.32
CA GLN A 130 -15.21 -13.26 -2.74
C GLN A 130 -14.95 -14.60 -3.45
N LYS A 131 -14.36 -15.59 -2.76
CA LYS A 131 -14.21 -16.96 -3.28
C LYS A 131 -15.56 -17.61 -3.53
N ALA A 132 -16.52 -17.49 -2.61
CA ALA A 132 -17.86 -18.04 -2.78
C ALA A 132 -18.57 -17.43 -4.01
N GLU A 133 -18.49 -16.11 -4.18
CA GLU A 133 -19.04 -15.41 -5.34
C GLU A 133 -18.37 -15.83 -6.66
N ARG A 134 -17.04 -16.03 -6.67
CA ARG A 134 -16.32 -16.53 -7.85
C ARG A 134 -16.65 -17.99 -8.17
N ILE A 135 -16.88 -18.84 -7.16
CA ILE A 135 -17.38 -20.20 -7.36
C ILE A 135 -18.73 -20.12 -8.08
N PHE A 136 -19.65 -19.29 -7.57
CA PHE A 136 -20.96 -19.07 -8.19
C PHE A 136 -20.84 -18.59 -9.65
N ALA A 137 -20.03 -17.56 -9.92
CA ALA A 137 -19.80 -17.05 -11.26
C ALA A 137 -19.24 -18.12 -12.23
N ASN A 138 -18.24 -18.90 -11.80
CA ASN A 138 -17.65 -19.97 -12.61
C ASN A 138 -18.68 -21.05 -13.01
N PHE A 139 -19.62 -21.38 -12.11
CA PHE A 139 -20.69 -22.34 -12.41
C PHE A 139 -21.76 -21.76 -13.34
N LEU A 140 -22.06 -20.45 -13.23
CA LEU A 140 -22.93 -19.76 -14.20
C LEU A 140 -22.31 -19.74 -15.60
N GLU A 141 -21.02 -19.40 -15.73
CA GLU A 141 -20.31 -19.36 -17.01
C GLU A 141 -20.29 -20.73 -17.71
N LYS A 142 -19.96 -21.80 -16.98
CA LYS A 142 -20.02 -23.18 -17.51
C LYS A 142 -21.39 -23.50 -18.11
N THR A 143 -22.46 -22.97 -17.53
CA THR A 143 -23.83 -23.21 -18.01
C THR A 143 -24.15 -22.38 -19.25
N ILE A 144 -23.72 -21.12 -19.29
CA ILE A 144 -23.88 -20.26 -20.46
C ILE A 144 -23.14 -20.88 -21.67
N ASP A 145 -21.95 -21.43 -21.45
CA ASP A 145 -21.19 -22.08 -22.51
C ASP A 145 -21.82 -23.40 -22.98
N ILE A 146 -22.41 -24.19 -22.07
CA ILE A 146 -23.25 -25.33 -22.46
C ILE A 146 -24.44 -24.87 -23.32
N ASN A 147 -25.12 -23.78 -22.95
CA ASN A 147 -26.24 -23.25 -23.72
C ASN A 147 -25.81 -22.76 -25.12
N LYS A 148 -24.66 -22.08 -25.23
CA LYS A 148 -24.06 -21.68 -26.52
C LYS A 148 -23.70 -22.89 -27.39
N LEU A 149 -23.14 -23.95 -26.80
CA LEU A 149 -22.87 -25.21 -27.49
C LEU A 149 -24.16 -25.92 -27.96
N THR A 150 -25.26 -25.78 -27.22
CA THR A 150 -26.56 -26.37 -27.59
C THR A 150 -27.37 -25.55 -28.60
N ASN A 151 -27.05 -24.28 -28.85
CA ASN A 151 -27.74 -23.43 -29.84
C ASN A 151 -27.49 -23.82 -31.32
N GLY A 152 -26.79 -24.94 -31.58
CA GLY A 152 -26.75 -25.60 -32.90
C GLY A 152 -27.33 -27.02 -32.92
N GLU A 153 -27.48 -27.67 -31.78
CA GLU A 153 -28.04 -29.03 -31.67
C GLU A 153 -28.75 -29.24 -30.31
N THR A 154 -29.85 -28.53 -30.08
CA THR A 154 -30.79 -28.74 -28.94
C THR A 154 -31.46 -30.13 -28.94
N LYS A 155 -31.00 -31.08 -29.76
CA LYS A 155 -31.51 -32.46 -29.85
C LYS A 155 -30.58 -33.54 -29.31
N LYS A 156 -29.31 -33.27 -29.00
CA LYS A 156 -28.38 -34.33 -28.55
C LYS A 156 -28.05 -34.35 -27.07
N PHE A 157 -28.06 -33.22 -26.36
CA PHE A 157 -27.79 -33.26 -24.92
C PHE A 157 -28.99 -33.74 -24.08
N THR A 158 -30.20 -33.67 -24.66
CA THR A 158 -31.45 -34.06 -23.98
C THR A 158 -31.86 -35.52 -24.19
N ILE A 159 -31.25 -36.31 -25.10
CA ILE A 159 -31.78 -37.66 -25.44
C ILE A 159 -30.67 -38.70 -25.76
N THR A 160 -29.51 -38.71 -25.09
CA THR A 160 -28.56 -39.84 -25.27
C THR A 160 -27.90 -40.35 -24.01
N ALA A 161 -28.54 -40.14 -22.86
CA ALA A 161 -28.36 -40.98 -21.69
C ALA A 161 -29.74 -41.19 -21.07
N GLY A 162 -30.23 -42.44 -21.04
CA GLY A 162 -31.42 -42.79 -20.28
C GLY A 162 -31.18 -42.51 -18.80
N PHE A 163 -31.58 -41.31 -18.34
CA PHE A 163 -31.49 -40.87 -16.96
C PHE A 163 -32.90 -40.78 -16.38
N PRO A 164 -33.16 -41.32 -15.16
CA PRO A 164 -34.46 -41.13 -14.52
C PRO A 164 -34.61 -39.66 -14.10
N ALA A 165 -35.70 -39.05 -14.53
CA ALA A 165 -36.15 -37.72 -14.08
C ALA A 165 -36.29 -37.60 -12.54
N LEU A 166 -36.22 -38.71 -11.81
CA LEU A 166 -36.36 -38.83 -10.35
C LEU A 166 -35.22 -38.16 -9.53
N LEU A 167 -34.00 -38.07 -10.07
CA LEU A 167 -32.87 -37.42 -9.38
C LEU A 167 -32.80 -35.91 -9.63
N LEU A 168 -33.46 -35.43 -10.70
CA LEU A 168 -33.53 -34.02 -11.08
C LEU A 168 -34.88 -33.38 -10.74
N SER A 169 -35.92 -34.18 -10.46
CA SER A 169 -37.28 -33.68 -10.20
C SER A 169 -37.39 -32.76 -8.99
N PRO A 170 -36.71 -33.00 -7.85
CA PRO A 170 -36.77 -32.05 -6.72
C PRO A 170 -36.04 -30.76 -7.05
N LEU A 171 -34.91 -30.84 -7.76
CA LEU A 171 -34.11 -29.68 -8.20
C LEU A 171 -34.89 -28.79 -9.19
N SER A 172 -35.74 -29.38 -10.05
CA SER A 172 -36.57 -28.61 -10.98
C SER A 172 -37.88 -28.07 -10.39
N ALA A 173 -38.38 -28.66 -9.29
CA ALA A 173 -39.68 -28.34 -8.71
C ALA A 173 -39.66 -27.18 -7.70
N THR A 174 -38.48 -26.85 -7.16
CA THR A 174 -38.26 -25.78 -6.17
C THR A 174 -37.98 -24.40 -6.79
N GLY A 175 -38.08 -24.27 -8.12
CA GLY A 175 -37.78 -23.01 -8.83
C GLY A 175 -36.28 -22.73 -8.99
N LEU A 176 -35.42 -23.74 -8.77
CA LEU A 176 -33.99 -23.58 -8.99
C LEU A 176 -33.69 -23.36 -10.48
N PRO A 177 -32.71 -22.53 -10.82
CA PRO A 177 -32.48 -22.21 -12.21
C PRO A 177 -31.90 -23.43 -12.93
N ALA A 178 -32.23 -23.56 -14.22
CA ALA A 178 -31.86 -24.72 -15.06
C ALA A 178 -30.36 -25.11 -15.03
N TYR A 179 -29.48 -24.21 -14.57
CA TYR A 179 -28.05 -24.44 -14.42
C TYR A 179 -27.72 -25.51 -13.37
N VAL A 180 -28.44 -25.57 -12.24
CA VAL A 180 -28.18 -26.54 -11.15
C VAL A 180 -28.55 -27.94 -11.61
N VAL A 181 -29.65 -28.06 -12.37
CA VAL A 181 -30.12 -29.30 -12.99
C VAL A 181 -29.10 -29.83 -14.01
N LEU A 182 -28.51 -28.94 -14.82
CA LEU A 182 -27.47 -29.29 -15.79
C LEU A 182 -26.13 -29.65 -15.13
N ALA A 183 -25.73 -28.92 -14.09
CA ALA A 183 -24.54 -29.20 -13.29
C ALA A 183 -24.66 -30.55 -12.57
N GLY A 184 -25.79 -30.82 -11.91
CA GLY A 184 -26.08 -32.10 -11.28
C GLY A 184 -26.06 -33.26 -12.29
N GLY A 185 -26.63 -33.08 -13.49
CA GLY A 185 -26.54 -34.06 -14.57
C GLY A 185 -25.10 -34.36 -15.02
N ASN A 186 -24.25 -33.33 -15.11
CA ASN A 186 -22.83 -33.48 -15.42
C ASN A 186 -22.05 -34.19 -14.30
N THR A 187 -22.30 -33.83 -13.04
CA THR A 187 -21.68 -34.44 -11.86
C THR A 187 -22.01 -35.94 -11.76
N ILE A 188 -23.25 -36.35 -12.09
CA ILE A 188 -23.61 -37.78 -12.13
C ILE A 188 -23.01 -38.49 -13.36
N TRP A 189 -22.85 -37.81 -14.49
CA TRP A 189 -22.09 -38.36 -15.61
C TRP A 189 -20.61 -38.59 -15.23
N GLN A 190 -20.00 -37.67 -14.48
CA GLN A 190 -18.64 -37.82 -13.97
C GLN A 190 -18.51 -38.93 -12.92
N LEU A 191 -19.53 -39.16 -12.08
CA LEU A 191 -19.64 -40.33 -11.17
C LEU A 191 -19.51 -41.65 -11.92
N ARG A 192 -20.02 -41.72 -13.15
CA ARG A 192 -19.89 -42.90 -14.02
C ARG A 192 -18.52 -43.03 -14.70
N GLN A 193 -17.69 -42.00 -14.69
CA GLN A 193 -16.36 -41.96 -15.33
C GLN A 193 -15.19 -42.08 -14.33
N ARG A 194 -15.47 -42.30 -13.02
CA ARG A 194 -14.45 -42.39 -11.94
C ARG A 194 -13.64 -41.12 -11.73
N ASN A 195 -14.23 -39.94 -11.94
CA ASN A 195 -13.54 -38.70 -11.61
C ASN A 195 -13.40 -38.56 -10.07
N ILE A 196 -12.19 -38.28 -9.58
CA ILE A 196 -11.88 -38.23 -8.14
C ILE A 196 -12.42 -36.93 -7.50
N ASN A 197 -12.76 -35.92 -8.31
CA ASN A 197 -13.06 -34.55 -7.84
C ASN A 197 -14.56 -34.23 -7.69
N ILE A 198 -15.42 -35.25 -7.73
CA ILE A 198 -16.88 -35.08 -7.74
C ILE A 198 -17.40 -34.49 -6.43
N ARG A 199 -16.76 -34.82 -5.32
CA ARG A 199 -17.10 -34.24 -4.01
C ARG A 199 -16.98 -32.71 -4.07
N ASN A 200 -15.91 -32.20 -4.68
CA ASN A 200 -15.66 -30.76 -4.82
C ASN A 200 -16.66 -30.11 -5.79
N GLU A 201 -17.16 -30.84 -6.79
CA GLU A 201 -18.29 -30.36 -7.60
C GLU A 201 -19.59 -30.25 -6.81
N ILE A 202 -19.90 -31.23 -5.95
CA ILE A 202 -21.11 -31.18 -5.12
C ILE A 202 -21.03 -30.08 -4.06
N MET A 203 -19.88 -29.92 -3.42
CA MET A 203 -19.62 -28.79 -2.52
C MET A 203 -19.75 -27.46 -3.26
N GLY A 204 -19.24 -27.37 -4.50
CA GLY A 204 -19.43 -26.19 -5.35
C GLY A 204 -20.90 -25.89 -5.66
N MET A 205 -21.73 -26.92 -5.92
CA MET A 205 -23.18 -26.74 -6.10
C MET A 205 -23.86 -26.22 -4.83
N ILE A 206 -23.49 -26.74 -3.65
CA ILE A 206 -23.99 -26.23 -2.36
C ILE A 206 -23.66 -24.75 -2.20
N ILE A 207 -22.41 -24.35 -2.46
CA ILE A 207 -21.97 -22.95 -2.39
C ILE A 207 -22.76 -22.07 -3.36
N CYS A 208 -22.93 -22.50 -4.62
CA CYS A 208 -23.65 -21.72 -5.63
C CYS A 208 -25.09 -21.43 -5.19
N GLU A 209 -25.76 -22.43 -4.62
CA GLU A 209 -27.15 -22.34 -4.21
C GLU A 209 -27.32 -21.44 -2.99
N VAL A 210 -26.39 -21.55 -2.05
CA VAL A 210 -26.29 -20.65 -0.91
C VAL A 210 -26.07 -19.21 -1.36
N VAL A 211 -25.12 -18.97 -2.26
CA VAL A 211 -24.84 -17.63 -2.80
C VAL A 211 -26.06 -17.08 -3.54
N GLN A 212 -26.75 -17.90 -4.33
CA GLN A 212 -27.96 -17.50 -5.02
C GLN A 212 -29.10 -17.16 -4.05
N ALA A 213 -29.34 -17.99 -3.04
CA ALA A 213 -30.36 -17.74 -2.02
C ALA A 213 -30.10 -16.45 -1.26
N ASN A 214 -28.83 -16.04 -1.16
CA ASN A 214 -28.40 -14.76 -0.62
C ASN A 214 -28.43 -13.60 -1.65
N GLY A 215 -29.11 -13.76 -2.78
CA GLY A 215 -29.23 -12.71 -3.81
C GLY A 215 -28.07 -12.65 -4.82
N GLY A 216 -27.19 -13.65 -4.83
CA GLY A 216 -26.04 -13.73 -5.75
C GLY A 216 -24.77 -13.06 -5.23
N ILE A 217 -24.78 -12.57 -4.00
CA ILE A 217 -23.67 -11.89 -3.33
C ILE A 217 -23.45 -12.60 -1.99
N PHE A 218 -22.20 -12.82 -1.59
CA PHE A 218 -21.85 -13.44 -0.31
C PHE A 218 -21.09 -12.48 0.62
N THR A 219 -20.48 -11.45 0.05
CA THR A 219 -19.89 -10.31 0.74
C THR A 219 -20.95 -9.25 1.10
N MET A 220 -20.58 -8.26 1.91
CA MET A 220 -21.45 -7.13 2.20
C MET A 220 -21.62 -6.27 0.93
N PRO A 221 -22.86 -5.94 0.51
CA PRO A 221 -23.09 -5.02 -0.61
C PRO A 221 -22.50 -3.64 -0.33
N TYR A 222 -22.04 -2.93 -1.36
CA TYR A 222 -21.46 -1.59 -1.19
C TYR A 222 -22.42 -0.63 -0.50
N GLU A 223 -23.72 -0.74 -0.80
CA GLU A 223 -24.77 0.12 -0.25
C GLU A 223 -24.92 0.05 1.27
N GLN A 224 -24.32 -0.97 1.90
CA GLN A 224 -24.35 -1.18 3.34
C GLN A 224 -23.05 -0.78 4.03
N LEU A 225 -22.03 -0.36 3.27
CA LEU A 225 -20.72 -0.01 3.81
C LEU A 225 -20.64 1.46 4.25
N PRO A 226 -19.87 1.77 5.31
CA PRO A 226 -19.83 3.10 5.91
C PRO A 226 -19.39 4.21 4.97
N SER A 227 -18.50 3.94 4.02
CA SER A 227 -18.03 4.95 3.07
C SER A 227 -18.92 5.12 1.86
N TYR A 228 -19.91 4.24 1.65
CA TYR A 228 -20.77 4.34 0.48
C TYR A 228 -21.72 5.53 0.60
N ASN A 229 -21.56 6.47 -0.32
CA ASN A 229 -22.52 7.53 -0.55
C ASN A 229 -22.57 7.86 -2.05
N PRO A 230 -23.63 7.45 -2.77
CA PRO A 230 -23.70 7.57 -4.22
C PRO A 230 -23.75 9.02 -4.70
N ASP A 231 -24.26 9.93 -3.87
CA ASP A 231 -24.39 11.35 -4.21
C ASP A 231 -23.08 12.13 -4.04
N THR A 232 -22.08 11.55 -3.37
CA THR A 232 -20.81 12.23 -3.04
C THR A 232 -19.57 11.50 -3.55
N ALA A 233 -19.73 10.36 -4.24
CA ALA A 233 -18.60 9.57 -4.72
C ALA A 233 -17.69 10.39 -5.65
N GLU A 234 -18.28 11.07 -6.65
CA GLU A 234 -17.53 11.91 -7.60
C GLU A 234 -16.85 13.10 -6.90
N ASP A 235 -17.50 13.69 -5.89
CA ASP A 235 -16.94 14.80 -5.12
C ASP A 235 -15.81 14.34 -4.19
N ARG A 236 -15.88 13.13 -3.64
CA ARG A 236 -14.80 12.54 -2.82
C ARG A 236 -13.55 12.24 -3.65
N ASP A 237 -13.71 11.72 -4.86
CA ASP A 237 -12.57 11.44 -5.74
C ASP A 237 -11.92 12.74 -6.25
N LYS A 238 -12.72 13.78 -6.50
CA LYS A 238 -12.19 15.14 -6.77
C LYS A 238 -11.39 15.68 -5.60
N LEU A 239 -11.92 15.58 -4.37
CA LEU A 239 -11.20 16.00 -3.16
C LEU A 239 -9.90 15.20 -2.94
N LEU A 240 -9.89 13.91 -3.28
CA LEU A 240 -8.68 13.09 -3.21
C LEU A 240 -7.65 13.52 -4.27
N THR A 241 -8.10 13.84 -5.47
CA THR A 241 -7.24 14.39 -6.53
C THR A 241 -6.63 15.72 -6.10
N GLU A 242 -7.46 16.64 -5.59
CA GLU A 242 -7.01 17.92 -5.05
C GLU A 242 -6.00 17.73 -3.90
N PHE A 243 -6.25 16.77 -3.01
CA PHE A 243 -5.31 16.43 -1.94
C PHE A 243 -3.95 15.97 -2.48
N PHE A 244 -3.93 15.08 -3.48
CA PHE A 244 -2.67 14.64 -4.10
C PHE A 244 -1.94 15.77 -4.83
N GLU A 245 -2.67 16.64 -5.53
CA GLU A 245 -2.10 17.84 -6.15
C GLU A 245 -1.47 18.77 -5.11
N LEU A 246 -2.11 18.94 -3.94
CA LEU A 246 -1.54 19.73 -2.84
C LEU A 246 -0.27 19.09 -2.28
N VAL A 247 -0.24 17.76 -2.10
CA VAL A 247 0.94 17.03 -1.62
C VAL A 247 2.11 17.15 -2.61
N GLU A 248 1.84 16.99 -3.91
CA GLU A 248 2.86 17.16 -4.96
C GLU A 248 3.37 18.60 -4.99
N ASN A 249 2.46 19.58 -4.95
CA ASN A 249 2.83 21.00 -4.90
C ASN A 249 3.68 21.32 -3.65
N LYS A 250 3.36 20.74 -2.49
CA LYS A 250 4.16 20.91 -1.27
C LYS A 250 5.59 20.40 -1.48
N GLN A 251 5.78 19.23 -2.10
CA GLN A 251 7.13 18.70 -2.38
C GLN A 251 7.93 19.62 -3.31
N VAL A 252 7.29 20.18 -4.33
CA VAL A 252 7.93 21.17 -5.21
C VAL A 252 8.35 22.42 -4.43
N LEU A 253 7.44 22.96 -3.61
CA LEU A 253 7.71 24.13 -2.77
C LEU A 253 8.81 23.85 -1.73
N GLU A 254 8.90 22.64 -1.18
CA GLU A 254 9.99 22.23 -0.27
C GLU A 254 11.35 22.28 -0.99
N GLY A 255 11.42 21.73 -2.21
CA GLY A 255 12.64 21.78 -3.02
C GLY A 255 13.04 23.20 -3.42
N ASP A 256 12.07 24.03 -3.82
CA ASP A 256 12.33 25.43 -4.13
C ASP A 256 12.80 26.18 -2.86
N ASN A 257 12.16 25.97 -1.72
CA ASN A 257 12.52 26.60 -0.46
C ASN A 257 13.95 26.22 -0.01
N GLU A 258 14.36 24.97 -0.21
CA GLU A 258 15.74 24.52 0.04
C GLU A 258 16.73 25.28 -0.85
N HIS A 259 16.43 25.39 -2.16
CA HIS A 259 17.26 26.15 -3.08
C HIS A 259 17.40 27.63 -2.67
N TYR A 260 16.30 28.28 -2.26
CA TYR A 260 16.36 29.66 -1.73
C TYR A 260 17.16 29.77 -0.43
N THR A 261 17.06 28.76 0.45
CA THR A 261 17.81 28.73 1.71
C THR A 261 19.31 28.66 1.46
N VAL A 262 19.75 27.77 0.57
CA VAL A 262 21.17 27.66 0.18
C VAL A 262 21.67 28.96 -0.47
N ALA A 263 20.91 29.53 -1.41
CA ALA A 263 21.28 30.79 -2.04
C ALA A 263 21.37 31.96 -1.04
N MET A 264 20.52 31.96 0.00
CA MET A 264 20.58 32.94 1.07
C MET A 264 21.83 32.79 1.94
N GLU A 265 22.23 31.55 2.25
CA GLU A 265 23.46 31.26 3.00
C GLU A 265 24.70 31.71 2.23
N GLU A 266 24.78 31.43 0.93
CA GLU A 266 25.86 31.90 0.05
C GLU A 266 25.94 33.43 0.04
N LYS A 267 24.80 34.13 -0.06
CA LYS A 267 24.77 35.60 -0.02
C LYS A 267 25.20 36.17 1.32
N LEU A 268 24.85 35.53 2.43
CA LEU A 268 25.30 35.95 3.75
C LEU A 268 26.81 35.79 3.92
N GLU A 269 27.40 34.73 3.35
CA GLU A 269 28.85 34.54 3.34
C GLU A 269 29.55 35.61 2.49
N GLU A 270 29.03 35.90 1.29
CA GLU A 270 29.54 36.98 0.42
C GLU A 270 29.49 38.35 1.13
N ILE A 271 28.38 38.66 1.81
CA ILE A 271 28.22 39.88 2.61
C ILE A 271 29.27 39.94 3.71
N ALA A 272 29.43 38.87 4.50
CA ALA A 272 30.38 38.84 5.60
C ALA A 272 31.83 39.03 5.15
N ASN A 273 32.20 38.44 4.01
CA ASN A 273 33.52 38.63 3.40
C ASN A 273 33.73 40.09 2.96
N CYS A 274 32.71 40.70 2.33
CA CYS A 274 32.78 42.09 1.90
C CYS A 274 32.92 43.07 3.08
N GLU A 275 32.16 42.83 4.17
CA GLU A 275 32.26 43.62 5.40
C GLU A 275 33.66 43.50 6.04
N ALA A 276 34.26 42.30 6.04
CA ALA A 276 35.60 42.08 6.56
C ALA A 276 36.68 42.85 5.78
N GLU A 277 36.60 42.85 4.44
CA GLU A 277 37.53 43.60 3.57
C GLU A 277 37.41 45.12 3.79
N ILE A 278 36.18 45.63 3.95
CA ILE A 278 35.94 47.05 4.27
C ILE A 278 36.58 47.41 5.63
N ASP A 279 36.40 46.57 6.64
CA ASP A 279 36.92 46.84 7.98
C ASP A 279 38.47 46.74 8.04
N GLU A 280 39.07 45.83 7.27
CA GLU A 280 40.53 45.77 7.10
C GLU A 280 41.07 47.03 6.42
N ALA A 281 40.42 47.49 5.35
CA ALA A 281 40.79 48.72 4.64
C ALA A 281 40.67 49.96 5.56
N LYS A 282 39.58 50.05 6.35
CA LYS A 282 39.42 51.12 7.36
C LYS A 282 40.53 51.09 8.40
N SER A 283 40.86 49.91 8.92
CA SER A 283 41.94 49.75 9.92
C SER A 283 43.29 50.22 9.36
N THR A 284 43.57 49.85 8.10
CA THR A 284 44.79 50.24 7.37
C THR A 284 44.86 51.75 7.17
N SER A 285 43.76 52.37 6.71
CA SER A 285 43.63 53.83 6.57
C SER A 285 43.88 54.56 7.90
N ILE A 286 43.24 54.13 8.99
CA ILE A 286 43.41 54.71 10.32
C ILE A 286 44.86 54.58 10.82
N ALA A 287 45.54 53.46 10.53
CA ALA A 287 46.93 53.26 10.90
C ALA A 287 47.85 54.24 10.15
N ALA A 288 47.67 54.37 8.83
CA ALA A 288 48.40 55.32 7.99
C ALA A 288 48.15 56.79 8.43
N GLU A 289 46.91 57.17 8.74
CA GLU A 289 46.59 58.51 9.26
C GLU A 289 47.33 58.84 10.57
N ARG A 290 47.47 57.84 11.47
CA ARG A 290 48.23 58.01 12.71
C ARG A 290 49.73 58.17 12.44
N GLU A 291 50.26 57.42 11.48
CA GLU A 291 51.65 57.51 11.05
C GLU A 291 51.94 58.88 10.42
N ILE A 292 51.09 59.37 9.51
CA ILE A 292 51.18 60.72 8.93
C ILE A 292 51.26 61.77 10.03
N LYS A 293 50.33 61.77 11.00
CA LYS A 293 50.37 62.72 12.13
C LYS A 293 51.68 62.68 12.92
N SER A 294 52.32 61.52 13.03
CA SER A 294 53.61 61.36 13.68
C SER A 294 54.75 61.90 12.82
N LEU A 295 54.74 61.59 11.53
CA LEU A 295 55.72 62.03 10.54
C LEU A 295 55.67 63.54 10.33
N GLU A 296 54.49 64.17 10.24
CA GLU A 296 54.33 65.63 10.18
C GLU A 296 54.98 66.34 11.37
N ARG A 297 54.85 65.78 12.57
CA ARG A 297 55.51 66.34 13.77
C ARG A 297 57.02 66.23 13.68
N LYS A 298 57.56 65.12 13.14
CA LYS A 298 58.99 64.94 12.92
C LYS A 298 59.48 65.89 11.83
N TYR A 299 58.81 65.92 10.68
CA TYR A 299 59.07 66.82 9.56
C TYR A 299 59.23 68.27 10.06
N ASN A 300 58.22 68.78 10.77
CA ASN A 300 58.24 70.15 11.30
C ASN A 300 59.44 70.41 12.25
N ARG A 301 59.84 69.44 13.07
CA ARG A 301 61.03 69.55 13.93
C ARG A 301 62.31 69.60 13.09
N GLU A 302 62.45 68.68 12.14
CA GLU A 302 63.62 68.59 11.28
C GLU A 302 63.76 69.84 10.39
N THR A 303 62.67 70.37 9.83
CA THR A 303 62.66 71.62 9.05
C THR A 303 63.04 72.82 9.92
N THR A 304 62.58 72.87 11.18
CA THR A 304 62.98 73.92 12.13
C THR A 304 64.48 73.87 12.42
N SER A 305 65.04 72.66 12.60
CA SER A 305 66.47 72.43 12.81
C SER A 305 67.30 72.81 11.57
N GLN A 306 66.84 72.43 10.36
CA GLN A 306 67.44 72.84 9.09
C GLN A 306 67.50 74.37 8.98
N THR A 307 66.40 75.06 9.28
CA THR A 307 66.33 76.53 9.27
C THR A 307 67.33 77.15 10.25
N GLN A 308 67.62 76.50 11.38
CA GLN A 308 68.64 76.96 12.33
C GLN A 308 70.05 76.78 11.78
N LEU A 309 70.36 75.64 11.15
CA LEU A 309 71.64 75.36 10.49
C LEU A 309 71.90 76.33 9.33
N GLU A 310 70.89 76.60 8.50
CA GLU A 310 70.93 77.60 7.43
C GLU A 310 71.30 78.99 7.95
N ARG A 311 70.68 79.41 9.07
CA ARG A 311 70.99 80.69 9.72
C ARG A 311 72.41 80.72 10.29
N GLN A 312 72.92 79.60 10.80
CA GLN A 312 74.30 79.50 11.29
C GLN A 312 75.30 79.58 10.12
N LEU A 313 75.06 78.85 9.04
CA LEU A 313 75.85 78.91 7.80
C LEU A 313 75.88 80.31 7.20
N SER A 314 74.75 81.03 7.22
CA SER A 314 74.63 82.40 6.71
C SER A 314 75.36 83.45 7.55
N ARG A 315 75.67 83.15 8.82
CA ARG A 315 76.35 84.06 9.77
C ARG A 315 77.87 83.86 9.82
N LEU A 316 78.39 82.80 9.20
CA LEU A 316 79.82 82.54 9.10
C LEU A 316 80.44 83.47 8.04
N SER A 317 81.20 84.47 8.49
CA SER A 317 81.98 85.37 7.62
C SER A 317 83.41 85.57 8.17
N GLY A 318 84.44 85.27 7.37
CA GLY A 318 85.86 85.50 7.69
C GLY A 318 86.82 84.57 6.93
N ASP A 319 88.05 85.04 6.67
CA ASP A 319 89.12 84.40 5.86
C ASP A 319 90.15 83.62 6.72
N GLU A 320 89.70 82.94 7.78
CA GLU A 320 90.56 82.11 8.65
C GLU A 320 90.31 80.61 8.43
N GLU A 321 91.38 79.80 8.41
CA GLU A 321 91.37 78.34 8.22
C GLU A 321 90.41 77.60 9.19
N GLN A 322 90.17 78.18 10.37
CA GLN A 322 89.25 77.68 11.40
C GLN A 322 87.77 77.87 11.03
N VAL A 323 87.44 78.96 10.32
CA VAL A 323 86.08 79.25 9.80
C VAL A 323 85.73 78.29 8.65
N SER A 324 86.72 77.87 7.85
CA SER A 324 86.53 76.88 6.78
C SER A 324 86.12 75.51 7.34
N LEU A 325 86.81 75.02 8.38
CA LEU A 325 86.53 73.71 8.98
C LEU A 325 85.16 73.66 9.67
N GLU A 326 84.74 74.76 10.30
CA GLU A 326 83.44 74.86 10.97
C GLU A 326 82.28 74.99 9.96
N ARG A 327 82.53 75.66 8.83
CA ARG A 327 81.60 75.72 7.69
C ARG A 327 81.37 74.33 7.10
N ASP A 328 82.42 73.55 6.86
CA ASP A 328 82.28 72.19 6.32
C ASP A 328 81.46 71.28 7.25
N LYS A 329 81.69 71.33 8.56
CA LYS A 329 80.91 70.57 9.55
C LYS A 329 79.43 70.95 9.55
N LEU A 330 79.13 72.25 9.50
CA LEU A 330 77.75 72.74 9.44
C LEU A 330 77.08 72.42 8.10
N GLN A 331 77.83 72.42 7.01
CA GLN A 331 77.34 72.02 5.69
C GLN A 331 77.01 70.52 5.68
N THR A 332 77.89 69.66 6.20
CA THR A 332 77.59 68.22 6.35
C THR A 332 76.34 67.99 7.21
N ALA A 333 76.23 68.68 8.36
CA ALA A 333 75.04 68.57 9.20
C ALA A 333 73.77 69.08 8.50
N TYR A 334 73.88 70.11 7.68
CA TYR A 334 72.77 70.63 6.87
C TYR A 334 72.35 69.64 5.78
N ASP A 335 73.31 69.04 5.07
CA ASP A 335 73.05 68.05 4.02
C ASP A 335 72.41 66.79 4.60
N GLU A 336 72.93 66.27 5.73
CA GLU A 336 72.32 65.16 6.49
C GLU A 336 70.89 65.49 6.93
N GLN A 337 70.63 66.76 7.29
CA GLN A 337 69.31 67.21 7.68
C GLN A 337 68.33 67.24 6.49
N CYS A 338 68.81 67.63 5.31
CA CYS A 338 68.02 67.61 4.08
C CYS A 338 67.66 66.18 3.68
N GLU A 339 68.60 65.24 3.81
CA GLU A 339 68.35 63.81 3.59
C GLU A 339 67.24 63.29 4.52
N ARG A 340 67.31 63.58 5.83
CA ARG A 340 66.25 63.18 6.79
C ARG A 340 64.88 63.76 6.44
N ILE A 341 64.83 65.01 6.00
CA ILE A 341 63.58 65.67 5.61
C ILE A 341 63.00 64.99 4.37
N ASN A 342 63.83 64.67 3.37
CA ASN A 342 63.41 63.93 2.18
C ASN A 342 62.89 62.53 2.55
N GLU A 343 63.58 61.79 3.42
CA GLU A 343 63.12 60.48 3.90
C GLU A 343 61.76 60.55 4.60
N ILE A 344 61.50 61.60 5.39
CA ILE A 344 60.20 61.80 6.03
C ILE A 344 59.14 62.17 4.98
N SER A 345 59.48 62.99 3.98
CA SER A 345 58.59 63.37 2.88
C SER A 345 58.17 62.16 2.04
N ASP A 346 59.12 61.26 1.75
CA ASP A 346 58.85 60.03 0.99
C ASP A 346 57.88 59.13 1.77
N LYS A 347 58.09 58.98 3.08
CA LYS A 347 57.18 58.21 3.96
C LYS A 347 55.81 58.85 4.10
N LEU A 348 55.71 60.18 4.11
CA LEU A 348 54.42 60.88 4.10
C LEU A 348 53.65 60.54 2.82
N THR A 349 54.32 60.65 1.67
CA THR A 349 53.74 60.31 0.36
C THR A 349 53.30 58.84 0.30
N GLU A 350 54.11 57.93 0.83
CA GLU A 350 53.77 56.50 0.92
C GLU A 350 52.50 56.27 1.74
N ASN A 351 52.38 56.88 2.91
CA ASN A 351 51.18 56.74 3.75
C ASN A 351 49.95 57.41 3.14
N GLU A 352 50.11 58.54 2.43
CA GLU A 352 49.01 59.16 1.67
C GLU A 352 48.48 58.22 0.58
N ASN A 353 49.36 57.53 -0.15
CA ASN A 353 48.96 56.54 -1.14
C ASN A 353 48.23 55.35 -0.50
N ILE A 354 48.69 54.85 0.67
CA ILE A 354 47.99 53.78 1.41
C ILE A 354 46.56 54.20 1.77
N ILE A 355 46.34 55.47 2.17
CA ILE A 355 44.99 55.96 2.47
C ILE A 355 44.12 56.01 1.22
N ILE A 356 44.67 56.47 0.08
CA ILE A 356 43.94 56.52 -1.19
C ILE A 356 43.52 55.10 -1.62
N GLU A 357 44.46 54.15 -1.61
CA GLU A 357 44.17 52.75 -1.96
C GLU A 357 43.10 52.15 -1.03
N ALA A 358 43.20 52.40 0.27
CA ALA A 358 42.19 51.95 1.24
C ALA A 358 40.81 52.59 0.98
N MET A 359 40.75 53.87 0.61
CA MET A 359 39.49 54.55 0.27
C MET A 359 38.86 53.99 -1.01
N ASP A 360 39.66 53.67 -2.03
CA ASP A 360 39.19 53.05 -3.27
C ASP A 360 38.57 51.66 -2.98
N ILE A 361 39.25 50.85 -2.17
CA ILE A 361 38.73 49.54 -1.71
C ILE A 361 37.41 49.73 -0.95
N ILE A 362 37.35 50.66 0.01
CA ILE A 362 36.12 50.91 0.79
C ILE A 362 34.98 51.31 -0.14
N SER A 363 35.22 52.19 -1.12
CA SER A 363 34.18 52.62 -2.06
C SER A 363 33.68 51.46 -2.91
N GLU A 364 34.60 50.71 -3.55
CA GLU A 364 34.24 49.58 -4.41
C GLU A 364 33.46 48.52 -3.64
N LYS A 365 33.93 48.16 -2.45
CA LYS A 365 33.30 47.11 -1.63
C LYS A 365 31.99 47.57 -1.02
N SER A 366 31.83 48.85 -0.69
CA SER A 366 30.53 49.37 -0.22
C SER A 366 29.45 49.29 -1.31
N ASP A 367 29.80 49.53 -2.57
CA ASP A 367 28.87 49.38 -3.70
C ASP A 367 28.50 47.91 -3.93
N GLN A 368 29.48 47.00 -3.83
CA GLN A 368 29.25 45.55 -3.89
C GLN A 368 28.35 45.08 -2.75
N LEU A 369 28.60 45.52 -1.51
CA LEU A 369 27.83 45.19 -0.34
C LEU A 369 26.36 45.60 -0.49
N GLN A 370 26.09 46.80 -0.98
CA GLN A 370 24.71 47.25 -1.20
C GLN A 370 23.99 46.37 -2.24
N THR A 371 24.69 46.00 -3.32
CA THR A 371 24.15 45.11 -4.35
C THR A 371 23.79 43.74 -3.76
N LEU A 372 24.67 43.17 -2.94
CA LEU A 372 24.43 41.89 -2.27
C LEU A 372 23.25 41.94 -1.28
N ILE A 373 23.10 43.05 -0.56
CA ILE A 373 21.96 43.27 0.35
C ILE A 373 20.65 43.32 -0.44
N ASP A 374 20.63 44.05 -1.56
CA ASP A 374 19.43 44.17 -2.41
C ASP A 374 19.05 42.81 -3.03
N GLU A 375 20.04 42.03 -3.48
CA GLU A 375 19.84 40.66 -3.98
C GLU A 375 19.29 39.73 -2.90
N LYS A 376 19.84 39.80 -1.68
CA LYS A 376 19.38 39.04 -0.52
C LYS A 376 17.91 39.37 -0.19
N GLU A 377 17.55 40.65 -0.14
CA GLU A 377 16.16 41.07 0.11
C GLU A 377 15.20 40.60 -1.00
N ALA A 378 15.66 40.57 -2.25
CA ALA A 378 14.88 40.04 -3.36
C ALA A 378 14.64 38.53 -3.21
N LEU A 379 15.67 37.77 -2.83
CA LEU A 379 15.54 36.33 -2.52
C LEU A 379 14.57 36.09 -1.37
N GLU A 380 14.61 36.89 -0.30
CA GLU A 380 13.72 36.76 0.86
C GLU A 380 12.25 36.97 0.47
N LYS A 381 11.97 37.95 -0.39
CA LYS A 381 10.62 38.23 -0.90
C LYS A 381 10.09 37.16 -1.85
N SER A 382 10.98 36.48 -2.58
CA SER A 382 10.61 35.40 -3.52
C SER A 382 10.56 34.02 -2.87
N CYS A 383 11.01 33.90 -1.62
CA CYS A 383 10.99 32.64 -0.88
C CYS A 383 9.55 32.11 -0.72
N PRO A 384 9.27 30.86 -1.12
CA PRO A 384 7.93 30.28 -1.06
C PRO A 384 7.46 29.87 0.34
N SER A 385 8.20 30.21 1.41
CA SER A 385 7.92 29.78 2.79
C SER A 385 6.48 30.03 3.26
N SER A 386 5.85 31.15 2.87
CA SER A 386 4.45 31.41 3.21
C SER A 386 3.49 30.47 2.47
N GLN A 387 3.72 30.24 1.17
CA GLN A 387 2.93 29.32 0.35
C GLN A 387 3.10 27.86 0.81
N LEU A 388 4.31 27.50 1.24
CA LEU A 388 4.64 26.20 1.83
C LEU A 388 3.80 25.96 3.09
N ASN A 389 3.78 26.93 4.00
CA ASN A 389 3.01 26.84 5.24
C ASN A 389 1.50 26.75 4.96
N GLU A 390 0.97 27.62 4.09
CA GLU A 390 -0.45 27.58 3.70
C GLU A 390 -0.85 26.24 3.05
N THR A 391 0.03 25.68 2.21
CA THR A 391 -0.20 24.36 1.58
C THR A 391 -0.15 23.25 2.63
N GLY A 392 0.80 23.32 3.57
CA GLY A 392 0.91 22.37 4.68
C GLY A 392 -0.30 22.39 5.61
N ASP A 393 -0.83 23.57 5.91
CA ASP A 393 -2.03 23.74 6.73
C ASP A 393 -3.26 23.13 6.06
N LYS A 394 -3.45 23.37 4.75
CA LYS A 394 -4.56 22.77 3.97
C LYS A 394 -4.48 21.25 3.92
N ILE A 395 -3.29 20.69 3.69
CA ILE A 395 -3.08 19.24 3.71
C ILE A 395 -3.44 18.67 5.09
N SER A 396 -3.02 19.34 6.16
CA SER A 396 -3.30 18.92 7.53
C SER A 396 -4.78 18.99 7.86
N GLU A 397 -5.48 20.04 7.43
CA GLU A 397 -6.93 20.19 7.63
C GLU A 397 -7.71 19.08 6.92
N ILE A 398 -7.41 18.83 5.64
CA ILE A 398 -8.06 17.76 4.86
C ILE A 398 -7.77 16.39 5.47
N SER A 399 -6.51 16.13 5.83
CA SER A 399 -6.08 14.87 6.43
C SER A 399 -6.79 14.61 7.76
N ASN A 400 -6.80 15.58 8.67
CA ASN A 400 -7.43 15.45 10.00
C ASN A 400 -8.95 15.27 9.89
N SER A 401 -9.60 15.98 8.96
CA SER A 401 -11.03 15.85 8.70
C SER A 401 -11.39 14.45 8.19
N ARG A 402 -10.63 13.93 7.22
CA ARG A 402 -10.82 12.57 6.70
C ARG A 402 -10.49 11.50 7.74
N HIS A 403 -9.42 11.68 8.51
CA HIS A 403 -9.00 10.78 9.57
C HIS A 403 -10.09 10.63 10.64
N SER A 404 -10.59 11.74 11.17
CA SER A 404 -11.69 11.71 12.16
C SER A 404 -12.95 11.07 11.58
N THR A 405 -13.33 11.43 10.35
CA THR A 405 -14.51 10.85 9.68
C THR A 405 -14.40 9.33 9.51
N LEU A 406 -13.26 8.82 9.03
CA LEU A 406 -13.04 7.39 8.88
C LEU A 406 -13.01 6.67 10.23
N THR A 407 -12.27 7.22 11.20
CA THR A 407 -12.16 6.65 12.55
C THR A 407 -13.53 6.49 13.19
N ASP A 408 -14.35 7.55 13.17
CA ASP A 408 -15.69 7.53 13.76
C ASP A 408 -16.62 6.59 13.01
N SER A 409 -16.60 6.62 11.68
CA SER A 409 -17.47 5.80 10.85
C SER A 409 -17.17 4.30 11.00
N TRP A 410 -15.88 3.94 11.04
CA TRP A 410 -15.43 2.56 11.20
C TRP A 410 -15.62 2.06 12.62
N ALA A 411 -15.34 2.85 13.65
CA ALA A 411 -15.61 2.46 15.03
C ALA A 411 -17.10 2.18 15.27
N ASN A 412 -18.00 2.93 14.62
CA ASN A 412 -19.43 2.71 14.71
C ASN A 412 -19.92 1.49 13.91
N SER A 413 -19.33 1.23 12.74
CA SER A 413 -19.78 0.17 11.83
C SER A 413 -19.15 -1.19 12.12
N PHE A 414 -17.92 -1.19 12.65
CA PHE A 414 -17.11 -2.38 12.90
C PHE A 414 -16.75 -2.51 14.38
N GLY A 415 -17.75 -2.64 15.25
CA GLY A 415 -17.58 -2.58 16.70
C GLY A 415 -16.65 -3.65 17.32
N ASN A 416 -16.40 -4.76 16.61
CA ASN A 416 -15.47 -5.81 17.04
C ASN A 416 -14.02 -5.54 16.63
N LEU A 417 -13.79 -4.49 15.84
CA LEU A 417 -12.47 -4.10 15.36
C LEU A 417 -11.93 -2.89 16.12
N GLU A 418 -10.61 -2.81 16.19
CA GLU A 418 -9.85 -1.62 16.54
C GLU A 418 -8.90 -1.31 15.37
N PHE A 419 -8.61 -0.03 15.14
CA PHE A 419 -7.81 0.41 14.01
C PHE A 419 -6.59 1.17 14.51
N SER A 420 -5.40 0.80 14.03
CA SER A 420 -4.18 1.58 14.27
C SER A 420 -4.22 2.90 13.49
N ASP A 421 -3.50 3.91 13.99
CA ASP A 421 -3.34 5.19 13.30
C ASP A 421 -2.66 5.01 11.93
N ASP A 422 -1.73 4.07 11.81
CA ASP A 422 -1.04 3.75 10.56
C ASP A 422 -2.00 3.22 9.50
N PHE A 423 -2.93 2.33 9.90
CA PHE A 423 -3.95 1.79 9.01
C PHE A 423 -4.95 2.85 8.55
N ILE A 424 -5.42 3.71 9.47
CA ILE A 424 -6.29 4.83 9.11
C ILE A 424 -5.56 5.76 8.14
N SER A 425 -4.30 6.10 8.45
CA SER A 425 -3.47 7.00 7.64
C SER A 425 -3.26 6.48 6.22
N TYR A 426 -2.97 5.18 6.06
CA TYR A 426 -2.89 4.53 4.76
C TYR A 426 -4.21 4.67 3.98
N SER A 427 -5.33 4.48 4.66
CA SER A 427 -6.67 4.49 4.07
C SER A 427 -7.10 5.88 3.58
N LEU A 428 -6.48 6.96 4.09
CA LEU A 428 -6.76 8.33 3.64
C LEU A 428 -6.44 8.53 2.15
N GLY A 429 -5.42 7.85 1.64
CA GLY A 429 -4.95 7.96 0.26
C GLY A 429 -5.69 7.08 -0.75
N LEU A 430 -6.72 6.36 -0.34
CA LEU A 430 -7.44 5.44 -1.22
C LEU A 430 -8.62 6.12 -1.91
N CYS A 431 -8.86 5.76 -3.17
CA CYS A 431 -10.09 6.13 -3.87
C CYS A 431 -11.29 5.42 -3.26
N ILE A 432 -12.49 5.89 -3.57
CA ILE A 432 -13.70 5.33 -2.98
C ILE A 432 -13.87 3.84 -3.28
N GLU A 433 -13.53 3.37 -4.49
CA GLU A 433 -13.63 1.95 -4.84
C GLU A 433 -12.69 1.08 -4.00
N ASP A 434 -11.45 1.51 -3.82
CA ASP A 434 -10.45 0.78 -3.04
C ASP A 434 -10.84 0.76 -1.55
N LEU A 435 -11.38 1.88 -1.05
CA LEU A 435 -11.87 1.99 0.32
C LEU A 435 -13.07 1.05 0.57
N LEU A 436 -14.02 0.98 -0.37
CA LEU A 436 -15.17 0.08 -0.27
C LEU A 436 -14.76 -1.40 -0.32
N GLU A 437 -13.75 -1.75 -1.11
CA GLU A 437 -13.21 -3.12 -1.12
C GLU A 437 -12.52 -3.47 0.22
N ILE A 438 -11.80 -2.53 0.84
CA ILE A 438 -11.29 -2.73 2.21
C ILE A 438 -12.44 -2.90 3.20
N GLU A 439 -13.47 -2.05 3.13
CA GLU A 439 -14.60 -2.12 4.04
C GLU A 439 -15.38 -3.44 3.93
N LYS A 440 -15.43 -4.08 2.75
CA LYS A 440 -15.94 -5.45 2.61
C LYS A 440 -15.13 -6.47 3.39
N ILE A 441 -13.80 -6.37 3.32
CA ILE A 441 -12.88 -7.25 4.05
C ILE A 441 -13.05 -7.03 5.55
N LEU A 442 -13.10 -5.77 6.00
CA LEU A 442 -13.36 -5.41 7.39
C LEU A 442 -14.71 -5.94 7.87
N ALA A 443 -15.75 -5.86 7.04
CA ALA A 443 -17.06 -6.43 7.34
C ALA A 443 -16.99 -7.96 7.50
N GLU A 444 -16.23 -8.67 6.65
CA GLU A 444 -16.03 -10.11 6.80
C GLU A 444 -15.36 -10.45 8.14
N ILE A 445 -14.27 -9.75 8.51
CA ILE A 445 -13.56 -9.97 9.78
C ILE A 445 -14.45 -9.62 10.97
N ASN A 446 -15.12 -8.47 10.94
CA ASN A 446 -15.96 -7.99 12.04
C ASN A 446 -17.12 -8.93 12.38
N LEU A 447 -17.61 -9.67 11.38
CA LEU A 447 -18.74 -10.58 11.55
C LEU A 447 -18.33 -12.00 11.98
N ILE A 448 -17.04 -12.33 12.07
CA ILE A 448 -16.58 -13.68 12.46
C ILE A 448 -16.30 -13.70 13.96
N ASP A 449 -16.68 -14.78 14.63
CA ASP A 449 -16.47 -14.94 16.07
C ASP A 449 -14.99 -15.21 16.42
N ASP A 450 -14.30 -15.97 15.56
CA ASP A 450 -12.87 -16.32 15.69
C ASP A 450 -12.07 -15.84 14.47
N GLY A 451 -11.33 -14.74 14.65
CA GLY A 451 -10.51 -14.11 13.61
C GLY A 451 -9.38 -14.99 13.07
N GLU A 452 -8.97 -16.05 13.76
CA GLU A 452 -7.93 -16.98 13.27
C GLU A 452 -8.43 -17.78 12.06
N VAL A 453 -9.73 -18.06 12.02
CA VAL A 453 -10.34 -18.95 11.02
C VAL A 453 -10.28 -18.38 9.60
N ILE A 454 -10.36 -17.05 9.45
CA ILE A 454 -10.27 -16.39 8.13
C ILE A 454 -8.80 -16.09 7.73
N SER A 455 -7.85 -16.29 8.64
CA SER A 455 -6.44 -16.01 8.37
C SER A 455 -5.87 -16.92 7.28
N CYS A 456 -5.00 -16.33 6.45
CA CYS A 456 -4.15 -17.06 5.51
C CYS A 456 -2.84 -17.56 6.14
N GLY A 457 -2.68 -17.38 7.45
CA GLY A 457 -1.51 -17.75 8.26
C GLY A 457 -0.90 -16.55 8.98
N THR A 458 0.22 -16.79 9.68
CA THR A 458 0.93 -15.75 10.43
C THR A 458 2.11 -15.16 9.66
N ILE A 459 2.42 -13.90 9.94
CA ILE A 459 3.60 -13.16 9.45
C ILE A 459 4.26 -12.47 10.64
N VAL A 460 5.59 -12.47 10.67
CA VAL A 460 6.37 -11.70 11.64
C VAL A 460 6.83 -10.40 10.98
N GLU A 461 6.45 -9.26 11.53
CA GLU A 461 6.89 -7.93 11.11
C GLU A 461 7.28 -7.11 12.35
N ASN A 462 8.46 -6.48 12.34
CA ASN A 462 8.98 -5.71 13.49
C ASN A 462 8.93 -6.48 14.83
N ASP A 463 9.33 -7.75 14.82
CA ASP A 463 9.31 -8.67 15.98
C ASP A 463 7.90 -9.00 16.55
N ASN A 464 6.83 -8.58 15.88
CA ASN A 464 5.45 -8.91 16.22
C ASN A 464 4.86 -9.93 15.24
N GLU A 465 4.03 -10.85 15.76
CA GLU A 465 3.28 -11.81 14.95
C GLU A 465 1.89 -11.27 14.62
N TYR A 466 1.53 -11.30 13.34
CA TYR A 466 0.25 -10.87 12.82
C TYR A 466 -0.41 -11.99 12.02
N GLU A 467 -1.73 -12.10 12.17
CA GLU A 467 -2.57 -12.81 11.21
C GLU A 467 -2.72 -11.96 9.94
N HIS A 468 -3.03 -12.59 8.81
CA HIS A 468 -3.22 -11.83 7.58
C HIS A 468 -4.27 -12.40 6.65
N ILE A 469 -4.97 -11.50 5.95
CA ILE A 469 -5.84 -11.82 4.81
C ILE A 469 -5.20 -11.29 3.53
N LYS A 470 -5.24 -12.09 2.47
CA LYS A 470 -4.76 -11.72 1.14
C LYS A 470 -5.91 -11.20 0.29
N PHE A 471 -5.69 -10.08 -0.38
CA PHE A 471 -6.67 -9.46 -1.26
C PHE A 471 -5.99 -8.68 -2.39
N ARG A 472 -6.77 -8.10 -3.29
CA ARG A 472 -6.28 -7.18 -4.32
C ARG A 472 -7.04 -5.87 -4.28
N LEU A 473 -6.30 -4.77 -4.44
CA LEU A 473 -6.83 -3.46 -4.82
C LEU A 473 -6.23 -3.08 -6.16
N ASN A 474 -7.06 -2.69 -7.13
CA ASN A 474 -6.58 -2.28 -8.46
C ASN A 474 -5.53 -3.24 -9.07
N GLN A 475 -5.81 -4.55 -8.99
CA GLN A 475 -4.94 -5.66 -9.43
C GLN A 475 -3.63 -5.86 -8.64
N LYS A 476 -3.28 -4.97 -7.69
CA LYS A 476 -2.10 -5.10 -6.85
C LYS A 476 -2.37 -6.09 -5.71
N PRO A 477 -1.51 -7.11 -5.52
CA PRO A 477 -1.64 -8.05 -4.40
C PRO A 477 -1.25 -7.38 -3.09
N LEU A 478 -2.14 -7.47 -2.10
CA LEU A 478 -1.99 -6.85 -0.79
C LEU A 478 -2.27 -7.86 0.32
N LYS A 479 -1.79 -7.52 1.52
CA LYS A 479 -2.12 -8.24 2.75
C LYS A 479 -2.62 -7.27 3.80
N LEU A 480 -3.76 -7.59 4.42
CA LEU A 480 -4.26 -6.86 5.57
C LEU A 480 -3.73 -7.57 6.81
N LEU A 481 -2.93 -6.88 7.63
CA LEU A 481 -2.38 -7.41 8.85
C LEU A 481 -3.27 -7.06 10.04
N TYR A 482 -3.48 -8.04 10.92
CA TYR A 482 -4.24 -7.84 12.14
C TYR A 482 -3.71 -8.71 13.29
N SER A 483 -3.94 -8.25 14.50
CA SER A 483 -3.67 -9.00 15.73
C SER A 483 -4.99 -9.35 16.43
N ILE A 484 -5.01 -10.49 17.12
CA ILE A 484 -6.19 -10.97 17.84
C ILE A 484 -5.90 -10.86 19.33
N ASN A 485 -6.51 -9.86 19.97
CA ASN A 485 -6.43 -9.63 21.42
C ASN A 485 -7.83 -9.80 22.03
N THR A 486 -8.28 -8.85 22.86
CA THR A 486 -9.70 -8.76 23.28
C THR A 486 -10.63 -8.35 22.14
N LYS A 487 -10.07 -7.69 21.11
CA LYS A 487 -10.68 -7.33 19.84
C LYS A 487 -9.68 -7.62 18.73
N VAL A 488 -10.14 -7.63 17.48
CA VAL A 488 -9.26 -7.72 16.32
C VAL A 488 -8.73 -6.32 16.02
N THR A 489 -7.42 -6.12 16.18
CA THR A 489 -6.78 -4.84 15.87
C THR A 489 -6.22 -4.90 14.45
N ILE A 490 -6.70 -4.02 13.57
CA ILE A 490 -6.23 -3.88 12.19
C ILE A 490 -5.06 -2.89 12.18
N GLU A 491 -3.91 -3.35 11.67
CA GLU A 491 -2.62 -2.70 11.93
C GLU A 491 -2.07 -1.99 10.70
N MET A 492 -2.11 -2.63 9.52
CA MET A 492 -1.60 -2.05 8.29
C MET A 492 -1.94 -2.90 7.06
N ILE A 493 -1.73 -2.31 5.87
CA ILE A 493 -1.75 -3.02 4.59
C ILE A 493 -0.32 -3.13 4.07
N LEU A 494 0.15 -4.36 3.85
CA LEU A 494 1.45 -4.63 3.22
C LEU A 494 1.31 -4.86 1.73
N ILE A 495 2.12 -4.13 0.96
CA ILE A 495 2.29 -4.32 -0.49
C ILE A 495 3.35 -5.40 -0.71
N LYS A 496 3.04 -6.41 -1.51
CA LYS A 496 3.96 -7.52 -1.81
C LYS A 496 4.80 -7.27 -3.06
#